data_AF-A0A522F7L4-F1
#
_entry.id   AF-A0A522F7L4-F1
#
_cell.length_a   1.000
_cell.length_b   1.000
_cell.length_c   1.000
_cell.angle_alpha   90.00
_cell.angle_beta   90.00
_cell.angle_gamma   90.00
#
_symmetry.space_group_name_H-M   'P 1'
#
loop_
_entity.id
_entity.type
_entity.pdbx_description
1 polymer ?
#
loop_
_entity_poly.entity_id
_entity_poly.type
_entity_poly.pdbx_seq_one_letter_code
_entity_poly.pdbx_strand_id
1 'polypeptide(L)'
;MYAKVFFPKSESIDQQKPARTADELQKMQNLLNQKRIELIFGNYKVDVLFQENNIRVSNLNSNGVMRTCALVDFVLPVPDWLKATHEKIYAGASIGQAIKEDGFELSKEPVYFGITELPEIARKNMETNENSAAVHIYQLKVSSNPQSSESFLYCTIVELHSPLYLTLGDLRALYPQDTLKYNTVTDSVQQHLNTLSQIDELIPSSSNEHK
;
A
#
# COMPACT_ATOMS: atom_id res chain seq x y z
N MET A 1 -1.77 26.94 -8.03
CA MET A 1 -2.98 26.97 -7.16
C MET A 1 -3.19 25.55 -6.66
N TYR A 2 -2.95 25.29 -5.38
CA TYR A 2 -3.20 23.97 -4.79
C TYR A 2 -4.67 23.91 -4.37
N ALA A 3 -5.39 22.87 -4.81
CA ALA A 3 -6.71 22.57 -4.28
C ALA A 3 -6.53 22.17 -2.82
N LYS A 4 -7.05 22.98 -1.89
CA LYS A 4 -7.21 22.55 -0.50
C LYS A 4 -8.24 21.42 -0.51
N VAL A 5 -7.80 20.19 -0.33
CA VAL A 5 -8.71 19.06 -0.07
C VAL A 5 -9.38 19.34 1.27
N PHE A 6 -10.63 19.78 1.22
CA PHE A 6 -11.42 20.15 2.39
C PHE A 6 -12.22 18.92 2.81
N PHE A 7 -11.78 18.21 3.84
CA PHE A 7 -12.62 17.22 4.52
C PHE A 7 -13.42 17.95 5.60
N PRO A 8 -14.76 17.94 5.57
CA PRO A 8 -15.58 18.51 6.63
C PRO A 8 -15.29 17.79 7.94
N LYS A 9 -14.99 18.55 9.00
CA LYS A 9 -14.52 18.05 10.31
C LYS A 9 -15.55 17.24 11.13
N SER A 10 -16.72 16.90 10.60
CA SER A 10 -17.81 16.30 11.41
C SER A 10 -18.63 15.19 10.78
N GLU A 11 -18.30 14.74 9.56
CA GLU A 11 -18.98 13.59 8.95
C GLU A 11 -18.00 12.43 8.81
N SER A 12 -18.38 11.27 9.34
CA SER A 12 -17.64 10.03 9.17
C SER A 12 -17.51 9.69 7.68
N ILE A 13 -16.33 9.28 7.24
CA ILE A 13 -16.06 8.95 5.84
C ILE A 13 -16.71 7.61 5.48
N ASP A 14 -17.69 7.66 4.58
CA ASP A 14 -18.33 6.45 4.03
C ASP A 14 -17.36 5.71 3.11
N GLN A 15 -16.70 4.68 3.64
CA GLN A 15 -15.73 3.87 2.90
C GLN A 15 -16.33 3.22 1.63
N GLN A 16 -17.65 3.04 1.54
CA GLN A 16 -18.28 2.40 0.38
C GLN A 16 -18.43 3.35 -0.82
N LYS A 17 -18.35 4.67 -0.60
CA LYS A 17 -18.54 5.70 -1.62
C LYS A 17 -17.21 6.34 -2.01
N PRO A 18 -17.03 6.73 -3.28
CA PRO A 18 -15.87 7.52 -3.67
C PRO A 18 -15.79 8.82 -2.88
N ALA A 19 -14.62 9.11 -2.29
CA ALA A 19 -14.32 10.38 -1.65
C ALA A 19 -13.55 11.33 -2.59
N ARG A 20 -13.12 10.84 -3.76
CA ARG A 20 -12.53 11.64 -4.84
C ARG A 20 -13.57 11.96 -5.91
N THR A 21 -13.35 13.07 -6.60
CA THR A 21 -14.17 13.45 -7.76
C THR A 21 -13.88 12.53 -8.95
N ALA A 22 -14.81 12.45 -9.90
CA ALA A 22 -14.63 11.67 -11.12
C ALA A 22 -13.38 12.09 -11.92
N ASP A 23 -13.12 13.40 -12.00
CA ASP A 23 -11.94 13.95 -12.70
C ASP A 23 -10.62 13.55 -12.02
N GLU A 24 -10.58 13.55 -10.67
CA GLU A 24 -9.41 13.07 -9.93
C GLU A 24 -9.18 11.58 -10.17
N LEU A 25 -10.23 10.77 -10.07
CA LEU A 25 -10.16 9.32 -10.31
C LEU A 25 -9.69 9.01 -11.73
N GLN A 26 -10.19 9.73 -12.73
CA GLN A 26 -9.76 9.59 -14.11
C GLN A 26 -8.25 9.89 -14.28
N LYS A 27 -7.75 10.96 -13.65
CA LYS A 27 -6.31 11.30 -13.68
C LYS A 27 -5.45 10.28 -12.94
N MET A 28 -6.00 9.60 -11.95
CA MET A 28 -5.33 8.57 -11.15
C MET A 28 -5.33 7.19 -11.81
N GLN A 29 -6.08 7.02 -12.90
CA GLN A 29 -6.15 5.77 -13.64
C GLN A 29 -4.76 5.35 -14.12
N ASN A 30 -4.42 4.07 -13.95
CA ASN A 30 -3.12 3.48 -14.30
C ASN A 30 -1.88 4.06 -13.59
N LEU A 31 -2.03 5.06 -12.71
CA LEU A 31 -0.93 5.55 -11.89
C LEU A 31 -0.58 4.56 -10.78
N LEU A 32 0.71 4.45 -10.46
CA LEU A 32 1.16 3.78 -9.25
C LEU A 32 0.73 4.57 -8.00
N ASN A 33 0.60 3.89 -6.85
CA ASN A 33 0.18 4.53 -5.60
C ASN A 33 1.06 5.75 -5.24
N GLN A 34 2.38 5.67 -5.46
CA GLN A 34 3.29 6.81 -5.27
C GLN A 34 2.90 8.05 -6.09
N LYS A 35 2.53 7.85 -7.36
CA LYS A 35 2.18 8.94 -8.28
C LYS A 35 0.80 9.51 -7.99
N ARG A 36 -0.09 8.69 -7.44
CA ARG A 36 -1.38 9.15 -6.94
C ARG A 36 -1.25 10.00 -5.69
N ILE A 37 -0.41 9.60 -4.73
CA ILE A 37 -0.10 10.39 -3.54
C ILE A 37 0.52 11.73 -3.96
N GLU A 38 1.52 11.71 -4.85
CA GLU A 38 2.15 12.92 -5.39
C GLU A 38 1.13 13.82 -6.13
N LEU A 39 0.22 13.25 -6.93
CA LEU A 39 -0.81 13.99 -7.65
C LEU A 39 -1.79 14.71 -6.70
N ILE A 40 -2.23 14.03 -5.63
CA ILE A 40 -3.24 14.55 -4.71
C ILE A 40 -2.63 15.49 -3.66
N PHE A 41 -1.44 15.18 -3.15
CA PHE A 41 -0.83 15.88 -2.01
C PHE A 41 0.43 16.68 -2.37
N GLY A 42 0.92 16.58 -3.61
CA GLY A 42 2.04 17.35 -4.15
C GLY A 42 3.44 16.84 -3.80
N ASN A 43 3.57 15.88 -2.88
CA ASN A 43 4.83 15.27 -2.47
C ASN A 43 4.62 13.79 -2.13
N TYR A 44 5.66 12.98 -2.28
CA TYR A 44 5.69 11.58 -1.90
C TYR A 44 7.05 11.21 -1.29
N LYS A 45 7.00 10.52 -0.14
CA LYS A 45 8.16 9.91 0.52
C LYS A 45 7.78 8.52 1.03
N VAL A 46 8.79 7.65 1.15
CA VAL A 46 8.69 6.36 1.84
C VAL A 46 9.60 6.38 3.06
N ASP A 47 9.06 5.99 4.21
CA ASP A 47 9.83 5.71 5.42
C ASP A 47 9.57 4.24 5.82
N VAL A 48 10.63 3.46 6.04
CA VAL A 48 10.51 2.09 6.56
C VAL A 48 10.33 2.18 8.08
N LEU A 49 9.20 1.70 8.58
CA LEU A 49 8.85 1.76 10.01
C LEU A 49 9.33 0.53 10.78
N PHE A 50 9.29 -0.63 10.12
CA PHE A 50 9.71 -1.91 10.67
C PHE A 50 10.21 -2.79 9.53
N GLN A 51 11.28 -3.54 9.77
CA GLN A 51 11.73 -4.57 8.85
C GLN A 51 12.49 -5.65 9.61
N GLU A 52 11.97 -6.87 9.54
CA GLU A 52 12.59 -8.05 10.13
C GLU A 52 12.15 -9.30 9.36
N ASN A 53 13.06 -10.24 9.17
CA ASN A 53 12.82 -11.48 8.42
C ASN A 53 12.24 -11.16 7.02
N ASN A 54 11.08 -11.74 6.71
CA ASN A 54 10.31 -11.55 5.48
C ASN A 54 9.33 -10.37 5.53
N ILE A 55 9.22 -9.65 6.65
CA ILE A 55 8.22 -8.59 6.82
C ILE A 55 8.87 -7.21 6.71
N ARG A 56 8.22 -6.32 5.95
CA ARG A 56 8.52 -4.88 5.94
C ARG A 56 7.25 -4.07 6.07
N VAL A 57 7.22 -3.13 6.99
CA VAL A 57 6.16 -2.12 7.13
C VAL A 57 6.69 -0.76 6.71
N SER A 58 5.98 -0.06 5.84
CA SER A 58 6.40 1.24 5.32
C SER A 58 5.29 2.28 5.38
N ASN A 59 5.68 3.51 5.71
CA ASN A 59 4.86 4.70 5.62
C ASN A 59 5.06 5.39 4.27
N LEU A 60 4.07 5.26 3.38
CA LEU A 60 4.00 6.06 2.16
C LEU A 60 3.29 7.37 2.52
N ASN A 61 4.07 8.45 2.65
CA ASN A 61 3.61 9.72 3.19
C ASN A 61 3.74 10.88 2.22
N SER A 62 3.02 11.96 2.55
CA SER A 62 3.23 13.28 1.99
C SER A 62 3.45 14.26 3.13
N ASN A 63 4.64 14.86 3.17
CA ASN A 63 5.08 15.77 4.25
C ASN A 63 4.91 15.15 5.65
N GLY A 64 5.27 13.87 5.82
CA GLY A 64 5.21 13.15 7.10
C GLY A 64 3.85 12.51 7.40
N VAL A 65 2.75 12.98 6.80
CA VAL A 65 1.41 12.40 7.00
C VAL A 65 1.25 11.13 6.17
N MET A 66 0.98 10.01 6.83
CA MET A 66 0.78 8.72 6.18
C MET A 66 -0.45 8.73 5.29
N ARG A 67 -0.27 8.37 4.02
CA ARG A 67 -1.36 8.19 3.05
C ARG A 67 -1.61 6.74 2.75
N THR A 68 -0.60 5.88 2.87
CA THR A 68 -0.77 4.43 2.82
C THR A 68 0.21 3.77 3.78
N CYS A 69 -0.29 2.87 4.62
CA CYS A 69 0.54 1.92 5.35
C CYS A 69 0.72 0.68 4.46
N ALA A 70 1.94 0.35 4.09
CA ALA A 70 2.24 -0.81 3.26
C ALA A 70 2.92 -1.89 4.11
N LEU A 71 2.25 -3.03 4.30
CA LEU A 71 2.83 -4.24 4.86
C LEU A 71 3.23 -5.15 3.69
N VAL A 72 4.50 -5.54 3.64
CA VAL A 72 5.05 -6.43 2.62
C VAL A 72 5.49 -7.72 3.30
N ASP A 73 5.09 -8.83 2.70
CA ASP A 73 5.53 -10.18 3.05
C ASP A 73 6.32 -10.77 1.87
N PHE A 74 7.65 -10.85 2.02
CA PHE A 74 8.57 -11.35 1.02
C PHE A 74 8.60 -12.88 0.99
N VAL A 75 8.58 -13.46 -0.21
CA VAL A 75 8.83 -14.90 -0.38
C VAL A 75 10.33 -15.13 -0.33
N LEU A 76 10.77 -15.89 0.68
CA LEU A 76 12.17 -16.27 0.90
C LEU A 76 12.33 -17.80 0.81
N PRO A 77 13.49 -18.31 0.36
CA PRO A 77 14.60 -17.54 -0.23
C PRO A 77 14.26 -17.00 -1.63
N VAL A 78 14.85 -15.86 -2.00
CA VAL A 78 14.77 -15.33 -3.37
C VAL A 78 15.72 -16.09 -4.30
N PRO A 79 15.39 -16.24 -5.59
CA PRO A 79 16.29 -16.88 -6.55
C PRO A 79 17.56 -16.05 -6.79
N ASP A 80 18.67 -16.71 -7.13
CA ASP A 80 19.99 -16.07 -7.28
C ASP A 80 19.98 -14.90 -8.27
N TRP A 81 19.23 -15.02 -9.36
CA TRP A 81 19.11 -13.96 -10.37
C TRP A 81 18.41 -12.70 -9.85
N LEU A 82 17.62 -12.78 -8.78
CA LEU A 82 16.93 -11.64 -8.17
C LEU A 82 17.65 -11.09 -6.93
N LYS A 83 18.67 -11.80 -6.44
CA LYS A 83 19.27 -11.54 -5.12
C LYS A 83 19.81 -10.12 -4.97
N ALA A 84 20.54 -9.61 -5.97
CA ALA A 84 21.09 -8.26 -5.93
C ALA A 84 20.00 -7.18 -5.87
N THR A 85 18.90 -7.37 -6.61
CA THR A 85 17.73 -6.47 -6.57
C THR A 85 17.01 -6.55 -5.23
N HIS A 86 16.85 -7.76 -4.69
CA HIS A 86 16.28 -7.96 -3.36
C HIS A 86 17.10 -7.24 -2.28
N GLU A 87 18.43 -7.32 -2.34
CA GLU A 87 19.32 -6.62 -1.40
C GLU A 87 19.13 -5.08 -1.45
N LYS A 88 18.96 -4.49 -2.64
CA LYS A 88 18.63 -3.06 -2.78
C LYS A 88 17.28 -2.72 -2.14
N ILE A 89 16.27 -3.56 -2.36
CA ILE A 89 14.92 -3.40 -1.81
C ILE A 89 14.95 -3.52 -0.29
N TYR A 90 15.69 -4.49 0.23
CA TYR A 90 15.88 -4.71 1.67
C TYR A 90 16.66 -3.56 2.31
N ALA A 91 17.56 -2.91 1.57
CA ALA A 91 18.22 -1.67 2.00
C ALA A 91 17.29 -0.41 1.96
N GLY A 92 16.00 -0.57 1.63
CA GLY A 92 15.00 0.49 1.68
C GLY A 92 14.55 1.03 0.32
N ALA A 93 15.02 0.47 -0.80
CA ALA A 93 14.56 0.90 -2.12
C ALA A 93 13.07 0.59 -2.36
N SER A 94 12.45 1.38 -3.24
CA SER A 94 11.09 1.11 -3.74
C SER A 94 11.09 -0.18 -4.56
N ILE A 95 10.22 -1.13 -4.19
CA ILE A 95 10.14 -2.47 -4.81
C ILE A 95 9.95 -2.35 -6.33
N GLY A 96 8.92 -1.63 -6.75
CA GLY A 96 8.58 -1.53 -8.17
C GLY A 96 9.61 -0.77 -9.00
N GLN A 97 10.34 0.17 -8.38
CA GLN A 97 11.40 0.91 -9.07
C GLN A 97 12.66 0.06 -9.22
N ALA A 98 13.14 -0.56 -8.13
CA ALA A 98 14.35 -1.37 -8.14
C ALA A 98 14.25 -2.55 -9.12
N ILE A 99 13.10 -3.22 -9.17
CA ILE A 99 12.86 -4.34 -10.10
C ILE A 99 12.96 -3.88 -11.56
N LYS A 100 12.32 -2.74 -11.89
CA LYS A 100 12.34 -2.20 -13.26
C LYS A 100 13.70 -1.66 -13.68
N GLU A 101 14.42 -0.99 -12.78
CA GLU A 101 15.76 -0.45 -13.04
C GLU A 101 16.77 -1.57 -13.30
N ASP A 102 16.61 -2.72 -12.66
CA ASP A 102 17.45 -3.90 -12.89
C ASP A 102 17.00 -4.74 -14.10
N GLY A 103 16.02 -4.25 -14.89
CA GLY A 103 15.60 -4.85 -16.15
C GLY A 103 14.65 -6.04 -16.01
N PHE A 104 14.10 -6.27 -14.82
CA PHE A 104 13.12 -7.32 -14.58
C PHE A 104 11.70 -6.87 -14.93
N GLU A 105 10.90 -7.84 -15.36
CA GLU A 105 9.46 -7.63 -15.54
C GLU A 105 8.72 -7.85 -14.23
N LEU A 106 7.73 -7.00 -13.98
CA LEU A 106 6.94 -7.00 -12.76
C LEU A 106 5.45 -7.05 -13.11
N SER A 107 4.78 -8.14 -12.75
CA SER A 107 3.33 -8.23 -12.81
C SER A 107 2.71 -8.08 -11.44
N LYS A 108 1.54 -7.44 -11.41
CA LYS A 108 0.73 -7.23 -10.21
C LYS A 108 -0.57 -8.01 -10.35
N GLU A 109 -0.85 -8.87 -9.39
CA GLU A 109 -2.07 -9.68 -9.35
C GLU A 109 -2.88 -9.31 -8.10
N PRO A 110 -4.07 -8.71 -8.26
CA PRO A 110 -4.94 -8.42 -7.13
C PRO A 110 -5.38 -9.70 -6.43
N VAL A 111 -5.44 -9.64 -5.10
CA VAL A 111 -5.89 -10.73 -4.23
C VAL A 111 -7.16 -10.35 -3.48
N TYR A 112 -7.22 -9.11 -2.97
CA TYR A 112 -8.36 -8.65 -2.19
C TYR A 112 -8.51 -7.13 -2.21
N PHE A 113 -9.76 -6.67 -2.24
CA PHE A 113 -10.18 -5.30 -1.97
C PHE A 113 -11.27 -5.33 -0.90
N GLY A 114 -11.14 -4.50 0.12
CA GLY A 114 -12.14 -4.45 1.18
C GLY A 114 -11.93 -3.31 2.15
N ILE A 115 -12.53 -3.48 3.34
CA ILE A 115 -12.40 -2.58 4.47
C ILE A 115 -11.91 -3.41 5.64
N THR A 116 -11.00 -2.85 6.42
CA THR A 116 -10.51 -3.45 7.66
C THR A 116 -10.41 -2.39 8.74
N GLU A 117 -10.27 -2.81 9.99
CA GLU A 117 -10.03 -1.90 11.11
C GLU A 117 -8.65 -1.26 10.95
N LEU A 118 -8.55 0.02 11.35
CA LEU A 118 -7.29 0.76 11.33
C LEU A 118 -6.49 0.45 12.60
N PRO A 119 -5.27 -0.11 12.49
CA PRO A 119 -4.35 -0.20 13.61
C PRO A 119 -4.05 1.19 14.18
N GLU A 120 -3.77 1.28 15.49
CA GLU A 120 -3.64 2.55 16.19
C GLU A 120 -2.50 3.41 15.62
N ILE A 121 -1.34 2.80 15.37
CA ILE A 121 -0.16 3.46 14.83
C ILE A 121 -0.43 4.03 13.43
N ALA A 122 -1.16 3.29 12.60
CA ALA A 122 -1.56 3.74 11.26
C ALA A 122 -2.57 4.89 11.37
N ARG A 123 -3.60 4.75 12.21
CA ARG A 123 -4.60 5.79 12.45
C ARG A 123 -3.97 7.10 12.90
N LYS A 124 -3.05 7.05 13.87
CA LYS A 124 -2.30 8.20 14.37
C LYS A 124 -1.47 8.85 13.27
N ASN A 125 -0.67 8.07 12.54
CA ASN A 125 0.19 8.59 11.47
C ASN A 125 -0.59 9.09 10.24
N MET A 126 -1.81 8.61 10.05
CA MET A 126 -2.73 9.08 9.01
C MET A 126 -3.50 10.34 9.40
N GLU A 127 -3.39 10.79 10.67
CA GLU A 127 -4.09 11.95 11.24
C GLU A 127 -5.60 11.90 11.03
N THR A 128 -6.20 10.72 11.24
CA THR A 128 -7.64 10.49 11.05
C THR A 128 -8.32 10.05 12.35
N ASN A 129 -9.61 10.38 12.47
CA ASN A 129 -10.48 9.90 13.55
C ASN A 129 -11.29 8.66 13.15
N GLU A 130 -11.15 8.19 11.91
CA GLU A 130 -11.81 6.99 11.41
C GLU A 130 -11.20 5.73 12.02
N ASN A 131 -12.04 4.71 12.22
CA ASN A 131 -11.62 3.42 12.77
C ASN A 131 -11.48 2.33 11.71
N SER A 132 -11.83 2.61 10.46
CA SER A 132 -11.70 1.67 9.35
C SER A 132 -11.15 2.35 8.10
N ALA A 133 -10.49 1.57 7.26
CA ALA A 133 -9.87 2.04 6.03
C ALA A 133 -10.01 1.01 4.91
N ALA A 134 -9.93 1.51 3.69
CA ALA A 134 -9.83 0.68 2.51
C ALA A 134 -8.50 -0.08 2.49
N VAL A 135 -8.55 -1.37 2.16
CA VAL A 135 -7.39 -2.23 2.01
C VAL A 135 -7.35 -2.83 0.61
N HIS A 136 -6.16 -2.88 0.03
CA HIS A 136 -5.86 -3.55 -1.23
C HIS A 136 -4.69 -4.51 -1.01
N ILE A 137 -4.96 -5.81 -1.17
CA ILE A 137 -3.96 -6.87 -1.13
C ILE A 137 -3.67 -7.33 -2.53
N TYR A 138 -2.40 -7.42 -2.90
CA TYR A 138 -1.97 -7.92 -4.20
C TYR A 138 -0.61 -8.62 -4.10
N GLN A 139 -0.37 -9.49 -5.06
CA GLN A 139 0.90 -10.17 -5.23
C GLN A 139 1.71 -9.51 -6.33
N LEU A 140 3.03 -9.51 -6.13
CA LEU A 140 3.99 -9.13 -7.16
C LEU A 140 4.74 -10.37 -7.63
N LYS A 141 4.68 -10.62 -8.94
CA LYS A 141 5.50 -11.66 -9.58
C LYS A 141 6.57 -11.01 -10.44
N VAL A 142 7.77 -11.57 -10.39
CA VAL A 142 8.94 -11.06 -11.08
C VAL A 142 9.43 -12.12 -12.07
N SER A 143 9.74 -11.73 -13.30
CA SER A 143 10.40 -12.61 -14.26
C SER A 143 11.71 -12.02 -14.76
N SER A 144 12.67 -12.91 -15.04
CA SER A 144 14.02 -12.55 -15.52
C SER A 144 14.03 -11.93 -16.92
N ASN A 145 13.00 -12.20 -17.73
CA ASN A 145 12.76 -11.53 -19.00
C ASN A 145 11.28 -11.65 -19.42
N PRO A 146 10.80 -10.83 -20.38
CA PRO A 146 9.40 -10.81 -20.81
C PRO A 146 8.93 -12.08 -21.55
N GLN A 147 9.84 -12.87 -22.10
CA GLN A 147 9.55 -14.10 -22.85
C GLN A 147 9.68 -15.36 -21.98
N SER A 148 10.14 -15.23 -20.74
CA SER A 148 10.28 -16.32 -19.80
C SER A 148 8.91 -16.75 -19.30
N SER A 149 8.62 -18.05 -19.38
CA SER A 149 7.48 -18.64 -18.69
C SER A 149 7.70 -18.75 -17.17
N GLU A 150 8.95 -18.60 -16.72
CA GLU A 150 9.30 -18.65 -15.31
C GLU A 150 9.11 -17.28 -14.67
N SER A 151 8.14 -17.20 -13.76
CA SER A 151 7.92 -16.05 -12.88
C SER A 151 7.99 -16.51 -11.43
N PHE A 152 8.63 -15.70 -10.59
CA PHE A 152 8.75 -15.93 -9.16
C PHE A 152 7.73 -15.05 -8.44
N LEU A 153 6.90 -15.64 -7.59
CA LEU A 153 6.08 -14.86 -6.64
C LEU A 153 7.02 -14.21 -5.63
N TYR A 154 7.22 -12.90 -5.76
CA TYR A 154 8.22 -12.18 -4.98
C TYR A 154 7.71 -11.74 -3.61
N CYS A 155 6.50 -11.20 -3.56
CA CYS A 155 5.89 -10.79 -2.29
C CYS A 155 4.38 -10.64 -2.40
N THR A 156 3.71 -10.69 -1.25
CA THR A 156 2.36 -10.15 -1.07
C THR A 156 2.46 -8.78 -0.42
N ILE A 157 1.71 -7.81 -0.92
CA ILE A 157 1.63 -6.45 -0.38
C ILE A 157 0.21 -6.19 0.07
N VAL A 158 0.06 -5.74 1.32
CA VAL A 158 -1.16 -5.19 1.88
C VAL A 158 -0.99 -3.68 1.96
N GLU A 159 -1.77 -2.94 1.17
CA GLU A 159 -1.85 -1.48 1.25
C GLU A 159 -3.12 -1.08 2.01
N LEU A 160 -2.95 -0.49 3.19
CA LEU A 160 -4.01 0.13 3.97
C LEU A 160 -4.01 1.63 3.68
N HIS A 161 -5.06 2.13 3.04
CA HIS A 161 -5.11 3.52 2.59
C HIS A 161 -5.75 4.44 3.63
N SER A 162 -5.17 5.62 3.83
CA SER A 162 -5.79 6.64 4.68
C SER A 162 -7.22 6.93 4.20
N PRO A 163 -8.21 6.98 5.10
CA PRO A 163 -9.57 7.42 4.75
C PRO A 163 -9.62 8.82 4.13
N LEU A 164 -8.60 9.65 4.39
CA LEU A 164 -8.43 10.97 3.79
C LEU A 164 -7.72 10.94 2.42
N TYR A 165 -7.48 9.75 1.87
CA TYR A 165 -6.82 9.54 0.59
C TYR A 165 -7.66 8.70 -0.37
N LEU A 166 -7.90 7.42 -0.05
CA LEU A 166 -8.67 6.50 -0.88
C LEU A 166 -9.63 5.69 -0.03
N THR A 167 -10.91 5.71 -0.39
CA THR A 167 -11.93 4.79 0.13
C THR A 167 -12.04 3.54 -0.72
N LEU A 168 -12.79 2.53 -0.25
CA LEU A 168 -13.11 1.36 -1.08
C LEU A 168 -13.93 1.78 -2.31
N GLY A 169 -14.77 2.80 -2.19
CA GLY A 169 -15.47 3.40 -3.33
C GLY A 169 -14.50 3.97 -4.39
N ASP A 170 -13.44 4.65 -3.97
CA ASP A 170 -12.40 5.13 -4.90
C ASP A 170 -11.67 3.97 -5.56
N LEU A 171 -11.33 2.91 -4.81
CA LEU A 171 -10.68 1.72 -5.35
C LEU A 171 -11.56 1.00 -6.38
N ARG A 172 -12.88 0.92 -6.15
CA ARG A 172 -13.84 0.38 -7.13
C ARG A 172 -13.87 1.19 -8.43
N ALA A 173 -13.74 2.51 -8.35
CA ALA A 173 -13.66 3.35 -9.55
C ALA A 173 -12.34 3.15 -10.30
N LEU A 174 -11.22 2.99 -9.59
CA LEU A 174 -9.90 2.78 -10.17
C LEU A 174 -9.73 1.36 -10.75
N TYR A 175 -10.36 0.35 -10.14
CA TYR A 175 -10.22 -1.07 -10.46
C TYR A 175 -11.59 -1.78 -10.55
N PRO A 176 -12.47 -1.39 -11.46
CA PRO A 176 -13.87 -1.83 -11.45
C PRO A 176 -14.04 -3.35 -11.62
N GLN A 177 -13.25 -3.98 -12.50
CA GLN A 177 -13.34 -5.42 -12.71
C GLN A 177 -12.69 -6.21 -11.59
N ASP A 178 -11.51 -5.77 -11.11
CA ASP A 178 -10.77 -6.49 -10.08
C ASP A 178 -11.50 -6.42 -8.72
N THR A 179 -12.07 -5.28 -8.37
CA THR A 179 -12.81 -5.12 -7.10
C THR A 179 -14.10 -5.94 -7.06
N LEU A 180 -14.70 -6.26 -8.21
CA LEU A 180 -15.82 -7.19 -8.29
C LEU A 180 -15.38 -8.65 -8.13
N LYS A 181 -14.21 -9.00 -8.67
CA LYS A 181 -13.67 -10.37 -8.66
C LYS A 181 -13.01 -10.74 -7.33
N TYR A 182 -12.32 -9.79 -6.71
CA TYR A 182 -11.43 -10.00 -5.56
C TYR A 182 -11.95 -9.28 -4.31
N ASN A 183 -13.19 -9.57 -3.88
CA ASN A 183 -13.81 -8.97 -2.69
C ASN A 183 -14.16 -9.98 -1.59
N THR A 184 -13.75 -11.24 -1.76
CA THR A 184 -13.98 -12.30 -0.78
C THR A 184 -12.76 -12.50 0.09
N VAL A 185 -12.96 -12.59 1.41
CA VAL A 185 -11.91 -12.95 2.36
C VAL A 185 -11.69 -14.46 2.29
N THR A 186 -10.53 -14.87 1.79
CA THR A 186 -10.04 -16.26 1.86
C THR A 186 -9.15 -16.44 3.10
N ASP A 187 -8.79 -17.68 3.43
CA ASP A 187 -7.89 -17.94 4.58
C ASP A 187 -6.54 -17.20 4.45
N SER A 188 -5.97 -17.16 3.24
CA SER A 188 -4.73 -16.41 2.97
C SER A 188 -4.93 -14.90 3.15
N VAL A 189 -6.06 -14.35 2.70
CA VAL A 189 -6.40 -12.94 2.94
C VAL A 189 -6.53 -12.68 4.44
N GLN A 190 -7.23 -13.54 5.17
CA GLN A 190 -7.41 -13.39 6.61
C GLN A 190 -6.08 -13.42 7.36
N GLN A 191 -5.13 -14.27 6.96
CA GLN A 191 -3.78 -14.29 7.54
C GLN A 191 -3.08 -12.94 7.38
N HIS A 192 -3.09 -12.36 6.18
CA HIS A 192 -2.49 -11.05 5.94
C HIS A 192 -3.19 -9.91 6.69
N LEU A 193 -4.52 -9.97 6.83
CA LEU A 193 -5.29 -9.01 7.64
C LEU A 193 -4.98 -9.14 9.13
N ASN A 194 -4.78 -10.36 9.65
CA ASN A 194 -4.37 -10.59 11.04
C ASN A 194 -2.96 -10.04 11.29
N THR A 195 -2.02 -10.23 10.37
CA THR A 195 -0.69 -9.62 10.48
C THR A 195 -0.78 -8.10 10.45
N LEU A 196 -1.65 -7.53 9.59
CA LEU A 196 -1.89 -6.09 9.54
C LEU A 196 -2.45 -5.56 10.87
N SER A 197 -3.36 -6.28 11.53
CA SER A 197 -3.92 -5.84 12.82
C SER A 197 -2.90 -5.89 13.96
N GLN A 198 -1.78 -6.60 13.79
CA GLN A 198 -0.71 -6.74 14.78
C GLN A 198 0.45 -5.75 14.57
N ILE A 199 0.38 -4.84 13.59
CA ILE A 199 1.50 -3.92 13.33
C ILE A 199 1.79 -2.97 14.49
N ASP A 200 0.83 -2.73 15.38
CA ASP A 200 1.01 -1.94 16.60
C ASP A 200 2.03 -2.59 17.56
N GLU A 201 2.15 -3.92 17.52
CA GLU A 201 3.12 -4.69 18.30
C GLU A 201 4.49 -4.75 17.62
N LEU A 202 4.52 -4.68 16.28
CA LEU A 202 5.75 -4.76 15.49
C LEU A 202 6.52 -3.45 15.45
N ILE A 203 5.81 -2.32 15.33
CA ILE A 203 6.43 -1.01 15.22
C ILE A 203 6.73 -0.52 16.65
N PRO A 204 8.01 -0.39 17.05
CA PRO A 204 8.33 0.08 18.38
C PRO A 204 7.68 1.45 18.58
N SER A 205 6.92 1.62 19.67
CA SER A 205 6.39 2.93 20.03
C SER A 205 7.59 3.86 20.14
N SER A 206 7.74 4.79 19.20
CA SER A 206 8.76 5.83 19.32
C SER A 206 8.49 6.52 20.65
N SER A 207 9.37 6.26 21.61
CA SER A 207 9.33 6.85 22.94
C SER A 207 9.27 8.36 22.76
N ASN A 208 8.45 9.01 23.59
CA ASN A 208 8.39 10.46 23.70
C ASN A 208 9.80 11.07 23.77
N GLU A 209 10.33 11.55 22.66
CA GLU A 209 11.44 12.51 22.65
C GLU A 209 11.20 13.49 21.52
N HIS A 210 10.52 14.59 21.83
CA HIS A 210 11.21 15.88 21.79
C HIS A 210 10.65 16.81 22.88
N LYS A 211 11.58 17.22 23.73
CA LYS A 211 11.53 18.40 24.60
C LYS A 211 11.27 19.66 23.80
#